data_AF-A0A8C8WH25-F1
#
_entry.id   AF-A0A8C8WH25-F1
#
_cell.length_a   1.000
_cell.length_b   1.000
_cell.length_c   1.000
_cell.angle_alpha   90.00
_cell.angle_beta   90.00
_cell.angle_gamma   90.00
#
_symmetry.space_group_name_H-M   'P 1'
#
loop_
_entity.id
_entity.type
_entity.pdbx_description
1 polymer ?
#
loop_
_entity_poly.entity_id
_entity_poly.type
_entity_poly.pdbx_seq_one_letter_code
_entity_poly.pdbx_strand_id
1 'polypeptide(L)'
;MFTTIIPVPPTLFQEPCYGEFTKVFISTLKELTKYNEHDHHIRKVYKDMKELTRICPKLEPTESPKNCTTEKSNFSQFKEALQSVVISIEGWKSCKRVKSSL
;
A
#
# COMPACT_ATOMS: atom_id res chain seq x y z
N MET A 1 12.89 -14.50 11.13
CA MET A 1 12.43 -14.41 9.73
C MET A 1 11.04 -13.80 9.75
N PHE A 2 10.85 -12.58 9.26
CA PHE A 2 9.52 -11.97 9.19
C PHE A 2 8.81 -12.52 7.96
N THR A 3 7.92 -13.48 8.16
CA THR A 3 7.05 -14.04 7.11
C THR A 3 5.87 -13.09 6.95
N THR A 4 5.96 -12.18 5.99
CA THR A 4 4.92 -11.16 5.78
C THR A 4 3.86 -11.70 4.82
N ILE A 5 2.59 -11.60 5.21
CA ILE A 5 1.45 -11.85 4.29
C ILE A 5 1.29 -10.58 3.46
N ILE A 6 1.53 -10.67 2.15
CA ILE A 6 1.53 -9.50 1.26
C ILE A 6 0.77 -9.91 0.00
N PRO A 7 -0.27 -9.19 -0.40
CA PRO A 7 -0.95 -9.45 -1.64
C PRO A 7 0.03 -9.32 -2.81
N VAL A 8 0.41 -10.47 -3.36
CA VAL A 8 1.08 -10.55 -4.66
C VAL A 8 -0.04 -10.72 -5.68
N PRO A 9 -0.19 -9.79 -6.64
CA PRO A 9 -1.23 -9.94 -7.63
C PRO A 9 -0.84 -11.05 -8.61
N PRO A 10 -1.71 -12.05 -8.87
CA PRO A 10 -1.57 -12.84 -10.07
C PRO A 10 -1.77 -11.87 -11.23
N THR A 11 -0.76 -11.75 -12.10
CA THR A 11 -0.81 -11.16 -13.44
C THR A 11 -2.07 -10.35 -13.75
N LEU A 12 -1.97 -9.01 -13.70
CA LEU A 12 -3.00 -7.96 -13.89
C LEU A 12 -3.40 -7.27 -12.59
N PHE A 13 -2.72 -6.16 -12.30
CA PHE A 13 -3.23 -5.09 -11.44
C PHE A 13 -4.56 -4.58 -12.01
N GLN A 14 -5.66 -5.23 -11.65
CA GLN A 14 -6.98 -4.67 -11.87
C GLN A 14 -7.16 -3.56 -10.84
N GLU A 15 -7.45 -2.35 -11.33
CA GLU A 15 -7.82 -1.16 -10.56
C GLU A 15 -8.61 -1.42 -9.25
N PRO A 16 -9.58 -2.35 -9.19
CA PRO A 16 -10.27 -2.72 -7.95
C PRO A 16 -9.43 -3.31 -6.80
N CYS A 17 -8.26 -3.90 -7.06
CA CYS A 17 -7.47 -4.56 -6.01
C CYS A 17 -6.49 -3.62 -5.29
N TYR A 18 -6.31 -2.39 -5.77
CA TYR A 18 -5.42 -1.43 -5.12
C TYR A 18 -5.89 -1.02 -3.72
N GLY A 19 -7.20 -0.98 -3.48
CA GLY A 19 -7.74 -0.69 -2.15
C GLY A 19 -7.37 -1.76 -1.11
N GLU A 20 -7.57 -3.04 -1.47
CA GLU A 20 -7.18 -4.16 -0.60
C GLU A 20 -5.66 -4.28 -0.46
N PHE A 21 -4.90 -4.05 -1.53
CA PHE A 21 -3.44 -3.98 -1.45
C PHE A 21 -3.00 -2.94 -0.42
N THR A 22 -3.53 -1.72 -0.52
CA THR A 22 -3.10 -0.59 0.32
C THR A 22 -3.48 -0.82 1.78
N LYS A 23 -4.65 -1.43 2.05
CA LYS A 23 -5.08 -1.84 3.39
C LYS A 23 -4.13 -2.86 4.01
N VAL A 24 -3.79 -3.94 3.30
CA VAL A 24 -2.85 -4.95 3.82
C VAL A 24 -1.46 -4.32 4.03
N PHE A 25 -1.02 -3.48 3.10
CA PHE A 25 0.25 -2.78 3.18
C PHE A 25 0.36 -1.88 4.42
N ILE A 26 -0.65 -1.04 4.67
CA ILE A 26 -0.71 -0.17 5.85
C ILE A 26 -0.75 -0.99 7.14
N SER A 27 -1.49 -2.10 7.16
CA SER A 27 -1.55 -3.01 8.32
C SER A 27 -0.17 -3.62 8.62
N THR A 28 0.51 -4.11 7.59
CA THR A 28 1.87 -4.66 7.71
C THR A 28 2.85 -3.62 8.22
N LEU A 29 2.84 -2.40 7.67
CA LEU A 29 3.70 -1.31 8.15
C LEU A 29 3.40 -0.96 9.60
N LYS A 30 2.12 -0.95 10.00
CA LYS A 30 1.74 -0.71 11.40
C LYS A 30 2.36 -1.75 12.33
N GLU A 31 2.30 -3.03 11.97
CA GLU A 31 2.94 -4.08 12.78
C GLU A 31 4.46 -3.90 12.80
N LEU A 32 5.10 -3.63 11.66
CA LEU A 32 6.53 -3.38 11.60
C LEU A 32 6.96 -2.18 12.46
N THR A 33 6.15 -1.10 12.53
CA THR A 33 6.43 0.03 13.42
C THR A 33 6.34 -0.30 14.91
N LYS A 34 5.55 -1.30 15.30
CA LYS A 34 5.50 -1.74 16.71
C LYS A 34 6.77 -2.51 17.09
N TYR A 35 7.29 -3.34 16.19
CA TYR A 35 8.51 -4.11 16.44
C TYR A 35 9.80 -3.31 16.23
N ASN A 36 9.74 -2.19 15.49
CA ASN A 36 10.89 -1.33 15.18
C ASN A 36 10.55 0.13 15.53
N GLU A 37 10.18 0.38 16.79
CA GLU A 37 9.65 1.68 17.23
C GLU A 37 10.61 2.86 17.01
N HIS A 38 11.92 2.59 17.01
CA HIS A 38 12.98 3.57 16.76
C HIS A 38 13.28 3.76 15.26
N ASP A 39 12.72 2.94 14.38
CA ASP A 39 12.91 3.09 12.94
C ASP A 39 12.00 4.20 12.39
N HIS A 40 12.58 5.40 12.34
CA HIS A 40 11.93 6.59 11.80
C HIS A 40 11.54 6.44 10.32
N HIS A 41 12.22 5.59 9.55
CA HIS A 41 11.92 5.39 8.13
C HIS A 41 10.63 4.62 7.95
N ILE A 42 10.45 3.50 8.67
CA ILE A 42 9.21 2.71 8.60
C ILE A 42 8.02 3.55 9.08
N ARG A 43 8.20 4.34 10.14
CA ARG A 43 7.16 5.25 10.64
C ARG A 43 6.79 6.34 9.64
N LYS A 44 7.76 6.86 8.89
CA LYS A 44 7.51 7.84 7.82
C LYS A 44 6.70 7.20 6.68
N VAL A 45 7.14 6.05 6.17
CA VAL A 45 6.43 5.32 5.09
C VAL A 45 4.99 4.97 5.51
N TYR A 46 4.77 4.56 6.77
CA TYR A 46 3.43 4.31 7.29
C TYR A 46 2.53 5.54 7.24
N LYS A 47 3.05 6.72 7.61
CA LYS A 47 2.29 7.98 7.54
C LYS A 47 2.01 8.38 6.09
N ASP A 48 3.01 8.27 5.23
CA ASP A 48 2.90 8.63 3.81
C ASP A 48 1.84 7.76 3.11
N MET A 49 1.80 6.46 3.40
CA MET A 49 0.78 5.55 2.85
C MET A 49 -0.64 5.84 3.35
N LYS A 50 -0.81 6.24 4.62
CA LYS A 50 -2.12 6.71 5.11
C LYS A 50 -2.57 7.97 4.40
N GLU A 51 -1.66 8.92 4.23
CA GLU A 51 -1.98 10.15 3.52
C GLU A 51 -2.32 9.87 2.06
N LEU A 52 -1.60 8.94 1.43
CA LEU A 52 -1.88 8.46 0.08
C LEU A 52 -3.32 7.96 -0.07
N THR A 53 -3.82 7.14 0.87
CA THR A 53 -5.23 6.69 0.85
C THR A 53 -6.24 7.83 0.97
N ARG A 54 -5.90 8.90 1.70
CA ARG A 54 -6.79 10.07 1.86
C ARG A 54 -6.86 10.93 0.60
N ILE A 55 -5.73 11.10 -0.09
CA ILE A 55 -5.66 11.91 -1.29
C ILE A 55 -6.17 11.15 -2.51
N CYS A 56 -6.10 9.82 -2.50
CA CYS A 56 -6.57 8.93 -3.55
C CYS A 56 -7.71 8.03 -3.04
N PRO A 57 -8.98 8.46 -3.10
CA PRO A 57 -10.12 7.69 -2.58
C PRO A 57 -10.27 6.30 -3.22
N LYS A 58 -9.76 6.10 -4.45
CA LYS A 58 -9.72 4.78 -5.11
C LYS A 58 -8.82 3.76 -4.41
N LEU A 59 -7.94 4.20 -3.52
CA LEU A 59 -7.11 3.35 -2.67
C LEU A 59 -7.76 3.04 -1.33
N GLU A 60 -8.95 3.58 -1.05
CA GLU A 60 -9.74 3.12 0.08
C GLU A 60 -10.29 1.72 -0.22
N PRO A 61 -10.20 0.78 0.75
CA PRO A 61 -10.77 -0.54 0.59
C PRO A 61 -12.30 -0.44 0.50
N THR A 62 -12.87 -0.96 -0.58
CA THR A 62 -14.33 -1.03 -0.77
C THR A 62 -14.89 -2.28 -0.08
N GLU A 63 -16.10 -2.18 0.49
CA GLU A 63 -16.77 -3.27 1.22
C GLU A 63 -17.04 -4.53 0.36
N SER A 64 -16.98 -4.42 -0.97
CA SER A 64 -17.06 -5.56 -1.87
C SER A 64 -15.66 -5.91 -2.39
N PRO A 65 -14.95 -6.86 -1.76
CA PRO A 65 -13.71 -7.35 -2.31
C PRO A 65 -14.03 -8.04 -3.63
N LYS A 66 -13.59 -7.44 -4.75
CA LYS A 66 -13.40 -8.23 -5.97
C LYS A 66 -12.41 -9.35 -5.63
N ASN A 67 -12.41 -10.45 -6.38
CA ASN A 67 -11.55 -11.63 -6.16
C ASN A 67 -10.05 -11.29 -6.22
N CYS A 68 -9.53 -10.59 -5.20
CA CYS A 68 -8.15 -10.14 -5.08
C CYS A 68 -7.42 -11.19 -4.25
N THR A 69 -6.57 -11.97 -4.91
CA THR A 69 -5.78 -13.00 -4.23
C THR A 69 -4.73 -12.35 -3.34
N THR A 70 -4.60 -12.85 -2.11
CA THR A 70 -3.52 -12.46 -1.20
C THR A 70 -2.58 -13.64 -1.02
N GLU A 71 -1.28 -13.42 -1.21
CA GLU A 71 -0.27 -14.46 -1.06
C GLU A 71 0.68 -14.13 0.11
N LYS A 72 1.57 -15.06 0.45
CA LYS A 72 2.67 -14.79 1.39
C LYS A 72 3.91 -14.47 0.57
N SER A 73 4.64 -13.42 0.95
CA SER A 73 5.85 -13.03 0.23
C SER A 73 6.92 -12.53 1.19
N ASN A 74 8.12 -12.29 0.67
CA ASN A 74 9.22 -11.77 1.47
C ASN A 74 9.29 -10.22 1.42
N PHE A 75 10.12 -9.63 2.28
CA PHE A 75 10.27 -8.17 2.34
C PHE A 75 10.83 -7.55 1.05
N SER A 76 11.56 -8.29 0.21
CA SER A 76 12.01 -7.76 -1.09
C SER A 76 10.83 -7.61 -2.05
N GLN A 77 10.03 -8.67 -2.18
CA GLN A 77 8.81 -8.68 -3.01
C GLN A 77 7.79 -7.65 -2.53
N PHE A 78 7.72 -7.41 -1.21
CA PHE A 78 6.93 -6.32 -0.63
C PHE A 78 7.27 -4.95 -1.22
N LYS A 79 8.57 -4.63 -1.27
CA LYS A 79 9.06 -3.32 -1.74
C LYS A 79 8.81 -3.15 -3.23
N GLU A 80 9.05 -4.19 -4.01
CA GLU A 80 8.81 -4.19 -5.45
C GLU A 80 7.32 -3.99 -5.75
N ALA A 81 6.43 -4.66 -5.01
CA ALA A 81 4.99 -4.49 -5.16
C ALA A 81 4.55 -3.06 -4.83
N LEU A 82 5.09 -2.46 -3.76
CA LEU A 82 4.82 -1.06 -3.44
C LEU A 82 5.26 -0.12 -4.56
N GLN A 83 6.50 -0.28 -5.06
CA GLN A 83 7.00 0.55 -6.14
C GLN A 83 6.11 0.44 -7.38
N SER A 84 5.70 -0.77 -7.74
CA SER A 84 4.80 -1.02 -8.86
C SER A 84 3.43 -0.33 -8.69
N VAL A 85 2.86 -0.38 -7.47
CA VAL A 85 1.61 0.32 -7.16
C VAL A 85 1.78 1.83 -7.28
N VAL A 86 2.82 2.41 -6.68
CA VAL A 86 3.07 3.85 -6.72
C VAL A 86 3.23 4.36 -8.16
N ILE A 87 3.95 3.62 -9.00
CA ILE A 87 4.08 3.94 -10.43
C ILE A 87 2.72 3.84 -11.14
N SER A 88 1.94 2.80 -10.85
CA SER A 88 0.67 2.54 -11.53
C SER A 88 -0.43 3.54 -11.17
N ILE A 89 -0.35 4.17 -9.99
CA ILE A 89 -1.29 5.21 -9.54
C ILE A 89 -0.83 6.63 -9.92
N GLU A 90 0.41 6.78 -10.41
CA GLU A 90 0.92 8.05 -10.87
C GLU A 90 0.06 8.59 -12.01
N GLY A 91 -0.45 9.82 -11.86
CA GLY A 91 -1.32 10.45 -12.85
C GLY A 91 -2.82 10.09 -12.74
N TRP A 92 -3.24 9.31 -11.73
CA TRP A 92 -4.66 9.09 -11.48
C TRP A 92 -5.40 10.40 -11.19
N LYS A 93 -6.32 10.80 -12.08
CA LYS A 93 -7.13 12.02 -11.94
C LYS A 93 -8.00 12.03 -10.69
N SER A 94 -8.33 10.86 -10.14
CA SER A 94 -9.08 10.69 -8.90
C SER A 94 -8.26 11.01 -7.64
N CYS A 95 -6.94 11.08 -7.76
CA CYS A 95 -6.09 11.52 -6.67
C CYS A 95 -6.06 13.06 -6.62
N LYS A 96 -6.43 13.63 -5.48
CA LYS A 96 -6.27 15.06 -5.23
C LYS A 96 -4.78 15.38 -5.22
N ARG A 97 -4.36 16.36 -6.03
CA ARG A 97 -3.03 16.95 -5.90
C ARG A 97 -2.96 17.60 -4.52
N VAL A 98 -2.06 17.12 -3.67
CA VAL A 98 -1.66 17.87 -2.49
C VAL A 98 -0.95 19.12 -3.01
N LYS A 99 -1.48 20.31 -2.71
CA LYS A 99 -0.71 21.55 -2.95
C LYS A 99 0.54 21.41 -2.10
N SER A 100 1.69 21.26 -2.74
CA SER A 100 2.97 21.36 -2.05
C SER A 100 3.05 22.79 -1.53
N SER A 101 2.87 22.96 -0.22
CA SER A 101 3.22 24.20 0.46
C SER A 101 4.74 24.25 0.43
N LEU A 102 5.27 24.87 -0.61
CA LEU A 102 6.67 25.24 -0.75
C LEU A 102 7.01 26.35 0.24
#